data_AF-A0A2Z5JYR4-F1
#
_entry.id   AF-A0A2Z5JYR4-F1
#
_cell.length_a   1.000
_cell.length_b   1.000
_cell.length_c   1.000
_cell.angle_alpha   90.00
_cell.angle_beta   90.00
_cell.angle_gamma   90.00
#
_symmetry.space_group_name_H-M   'P 1'
#
loop_
_entity.id
_entity.type
_entity.pdbx_description
1 polymer ?
#
loop_
_entity_poly.entity_id
_entity_poly.type
_entity_poly.pdbx_seq_one_letter_code
_entity_poly.pdbx_strand_id
1 'polypeptide(L)'
;MSTAGRSLPSRIAGQAGQRADARRNRRRILAAARSVFAERGIDAPMATVARRAGVGVATLYRRFPTRDALVRAAFAQQTETCAGALTETLADPDPRRGFQRLVETVCELQREERGFPAAFVAAFPDATREHTRAREQAERDVTTLVSRAQAAGALRPDFHPSDLAVALLSHCALVTALPDDRAVSRRLVAYLLQSFRADAAHGALPAPSALSLRGLPLAADASPGRDRP
;
A
#
# COMPACT_ATOMS: atom_id res chain seq x y z
N MET A 1 -10.78 35.51 59.80
CA MET A 1 -10.03 34.26 59.59
C MET A 1 -10.79 33.38 58.62
N SER A 2 -10.07 32.61 57.80
CA SER A 2 -10.52 31.55 56.87
C SER A 2 -10.81 31.91 55.40
N THR A 3 -9.69 32.14 54.72
CA THR A 3 -9.28 31.70 53.37
C THR A 3 -10.24 30.88 52.49
N ALA A 4 -10.55 31.48 51.34
CA ALA A 4 -10.50 30.96 49.97
C ALA A 4 -10.26 29.45 49.74
N GLY A 5 -11.29 28.76 49.24
CA GLY A 5 -11.15 27.51 48.47
C GLY A 5 -11.30 27.78 46.97
N ARG A 6 -10.20 28.20 46.31
CA ARG A 6 -10.18 28.43 44.86
C ARG A 6 -9.90 27.11 44.14
N SER A 7 -10.95 26.39 43.77
CA SER A 7 -10.85 25.20 42.92
C SER A 7 -10.41 25.61 41.51
N LEU A 8 -9.21 25.20 41.09
CA LEU A 8 -8.67 25.39 39.75
C LEU A 8 -9.25 24.31 38.81
N PRO A 9 -9.99 24.65 37.73
CA PRO A 9 -10.34 23.67 36.71
C PRO A 9 -9.10 23.31 35.87
N SER A 10 -8.60 22.10 36.13
CA SER A 10 -8.02 21.12 35.19
C SER A 10 -7.38 21.61 33.87
N ARG A 11 -6.10 22.02 33.93
CA ARG A 11 -5.20 22.06 32.75
C ARG A 11 -5.02 20.67 32.09
N ILE A 12 -5.20 19.60 32.85
CA ILE A 12 -5.01 18.21 32.38
C ILE A 12 -6.18 17.78 31.47
N ALA A 13 -7.42 18.17 31.79
CA ALA A 13 -8.58 17.93 30.93
C ALA A 13 -8.48 18.70 29.60
N GLY A 14 -7.98 19.94 29.63
CA GLY A 14 -7.73 20.73 28.43
C GLY A 14 -6.66 20.14 27.50
N GLN A 15 -5.60 19.55 28.06
CA GLN A 15 -4.57 18.84 27.28
C GLN A 15 -5.06 17.50 26.72
N ALA A 16 -5.88 16.76 27.47
CA ALA A 16 -6.48 15.51 26.99
C ALA A 16 -7.47 15.76 25.83
N GLY A 17 -8.28 16.81 25.92
CA GLY A 17 -9.19 17.25 24.84
C GLY A 17 -8.43 17.65 23.57
N GLN A 18 -7.37 18.45 23.68
CA GLN A 18 -6.55 18.86 22.53
C GLN A 18 -5.87 17.68 21.82
N ARG A 19 -5.41 16.66 22.56
CA ARG A 19 -4.86 15.43 21.97
C ARG A 19 -5.92 14.62 21.23
N ALA A 20 -7.13 14.52 21.78
CA ALA A 20 -8.25 13.85 21.14
C ALA A 20 -8.67 14.57 19.84
N ASP A 21 -8.75 15.90 19.85
CA ASP A 21 -9.08 16.72 18.69
C ASP A 21 -7.98 16.67 17.62
N ALA A 22 -6.70 16.72 18.01
CA ALA A 22 -5.58 16.54 17.09
C ALA A 22 -5.60 15.16 16.42
N ARG A 23 -5.97 14.10 17.16
CA ARG A 23 -6.10 12.74 16.64
C ARG A 23 -7.30 12.61 15.69
N ARG A 24 -8.44 13.23 16.03
CA ARG A 24 -9.62 13.28 15.16
C ARG A 24 -9.31 14.06 13.88
N ASN A 25 -8.62 15.18 13.99
CA ASN A 25 -8.19 15.98 12.84
C ASN A 25 -7.25 15.20 11.93
N ARG A 26 -6.26 14.48 12.50
CA ARG A 26 -5.39 13.60 11.74
C ARG A 26 -6.19 12.52 11.00
N ARG A 27 -7.10 11.83 11.67
CA ARG A 27 -7.95 10.80 11.03
C ARG A 27 -8.75 11.36 9.84
N ARG A 28 -9.33 12.56 9.97
CA ARG A 28 -10.04 13.23 8.86
C ARG A 28 -9.13 13.52 7.67
N ILE A 29 -7.94 14.05 7.92
CA ILE A 29 -6.96 14.32 6.85
C ILE A 29 -6.58 13.04 6.12
N LEU A 30 -6.29 11.96 6.84
CA LEU A 30 -5.91 10.69 6.24
C LEU A 30 -7.05 10.06 5.42
N ALA A 31 -8.29 10.13 5.92
CA ALA A 31 -9.46 9.66 5.18
C ALA A 31 -9.69 10.48 3.89
N ALA A 32 -9.57 11.80 3.97
CA ALA A 32 -9.67 12.68 2.81
C ALA A 32 -8.56 12.40 1.79
N ALA A 33 -7.33 12.16 2.26
CA ALA A 33 -6.20 11.79 1.40
C ALA A 33 -6.48 10.49 0.66
N ARG A 34 -6.91 9.43 1.35
CA ARG A 34 -7.26 8.15 0.71
C ARG A 34 -8.34 8.31 -0.37
N SER A 35 -9.40 9.08 -0.10
CA SER A 35 -10.45 9.36 -1.11
C SER A 35 -9.90 10.14 -2.31
N VAL A 36 -9.11 11.20 -2.08
CA VAL A 36 -8.51 11.98 -3.18
C VAL A 36 -7.60 11.10 -4.03
N PHE A 37 -6.76 10.28 -3.40
CA PHE A 37 -5.83 9.41 -4.11
C PHE A 37 -6.55 8.29 -4.86
N ALA A 38 -7.65 7.76 -4.33
CA ALA A 38 -8.51 6.82 -5.03
C ALA A 38 -9.16 7.42 -6.29
N GLU A 39 -9.64 8.66 -6.19
CA GLU A 39 -10.37 9.32 -7.27
C GLU A 39 -9.47 9.91 -8.35
N ARG A 40 -8.28 10.39 -7.98
CA ARG A 40 -7.44 11.28 -8.82
C ARG A 40 -6.00 10.82 -8.94
N GLY A 41 -5.68 9.64 -8.41
CA GLY A 41 -4.31 9.16 -8.29
C GLY A 41 -3.53 9.87 -7.18
N ILE A 42 -2.38 9.31 -6.87
CA ILE A 42 -1.47 9.82 -5.82
C ILE A 42 -0.87 11.19 -6.14
N ASP A 43 -0.76 11.57 -7.41
CA ASP A 43 -0.22 12.86 -7.83
C ASP A 43 -1.19 14.04 -7.62
N ALA A 44 -2.43 13.73 -7.21
CA ALA A 44 -3.44 14.72 -6.90
C ALA A 44 -2.88 15.87 -6.03
N PRO A 45 -3.25 17.14 -6.32
CA PRO A 45 -2.71 18.28 -5.61
C PRO A 45 -2.99 18.20 -4.10
N MET A 46 -1.97 18.48 -3.27
CA MET A 46 -2.11 18.54 -1.80
C MET A 46 -3.23 19.52 -1.37
N ALA A 47 -3.46 20.58 -2.13
CA ALA A 47 -4.56 21.52 -1.91
C ALA A 47 -5.95 20.85 -2.03
N THR A 48 -6.12 19.87 -2.91
CA THR A 48 -7.35 19.09 -3.05
C THR A 48 -7.62 18.26 -1.80
N VAL A 49 -6.57 17.63 -1.24
CA VAL A 49 -6.66 16.92 0.05
C VAL A 49 -7.05 17.87 1.17
N ALA A 50 -6.38 19.01 1.28
CA ALA A 50 -6.64 20.00 2.33
C ALA A 50 -8.09 20.48 2.31
N ARG A 51 -8.58 20.84 1.11
CA ARG A 51 -9.97 21.25 0.89
C ARG A 51 -10.95 20.15 1.31
N ARG A 52 -10.72 18.90 0.90
CA ARG A 52 -11.60 17.77 1.26
C ARG A 52 -11.56 17.44 2.75
N ALA A 53 -10.41 17.62 3.40
CA ALA A 53 -10.26 17.44 4.84
C ALA A 53 -10.85 18.61 5.66
N GLY A 54 -11.23 19.72 5.03
CA GLY A 54 -11.69 20.94 5.70
C GLY A 54 -10.58 21.61 6.53
N VAL A 55 -9.33 21.55 6.06
CA VAL A 55 -8.18 22.18 6.71
C VAL A 55 -7.45 23.13 5.76
N GLY A 56 -6.77 24.14 6.32
CA GLY A 56 -5.91 25.01 5.52
C GLY A 56 -4.71 24.26 4.95
N VAL A 57 -4.28 24.62 3.74
CA VAL A 57 -3.13 23.99 3.06
C VAL A 57 -1.85 24.08 3.91
N ALA A 58 -1.59 25.22 4.55
CA ALA A 58 -0.46 25.37 5.47
C ALA A 58 -0.54 24.41 6.68
N THR A 59 -1.75 24.12 7.17
CA THR A 59 -1.94 23.14 8.27
C THR A 59 -1.65 21.72 7.80
N LEU A 60 -2.03 21.38 6.56
CA LEU A 60 -1.71 20.09 5.96
C LEU A 60 -0.18 19.93 5.82
N TYR A 61 0.51 20.91 5.22
CA TYR A 61 1.98 20.87 5.05
C TYR A 61 2.73 20.84 6.39
N ARG A 62 2.27 21.57 7.41
CA ARG A 62 2.88 21.50 8.75
C ARG A 62 2.81 20.10 9.35
N ARG A 63 1.77 19.32 9.03
CA ARG A 63 1.58 17.96 9.55
C ARG A 63 2.18 16.88 8.65
N PHE A 64 2.19 17.13 7.34
CA PHE A 64 2.69 16.24 6.30
C PHE A 64 3.50 17.09 5.32
N PRO A 65 4.81 17.30 5.60
CA PRO A 65 5.65 18.21 4.81
C PRO A 65 5.77 17.82 3.34
N THR A 66 5.61 16.53 3.04
CA THR A 66 5.67 15.99 1.68
C THR A 66 4.43 15.15 1.37
N ARG A 67 4.13 15.00 0.07
CA ARG A 67 3.09 14.08 -0.42
C ARG A 67 3.35 12.67 0.10
N ASP A 68 4.58 12.20 0.04
CA ASP A 68 4.98 10.89 0.52
C ASP A 68 4.68 10.69 2.00
N ALA A 69 4.94 11.72 2.84
CA ALA A 69 4.61 11.66 4.26
C ALA A 69 3.10 11.52 4.48
N LEU A 70 2.28 12.12 3.62
CA LEU A 70 0.83 11.97 3.65
C LEU A 70 0.40 10.58 3.15
N VAL A 71 0.92 10.11 2.02
CA VAL A 71 0.60 8.78 1.45
C VAL A 71 0.94 7.68 2.47
N ARG A 72 2.15 7.69 3.03
CA ARG A 72 2.54 6.71 4.08
C ARG A 72 1.58 6.74 5.25
N ALA A 73 1.30 7.93 5.79
CA ALA A 73 0.40 8.02 6.92
C ALA A 73 -1.04 7.61 6.57
N ALA A 74 -1.46 7.80 5.32
CA ALA A 74 -2.80 7.43 4.85
C ALA A 74 -2.95 5.91 4.71
N PHE A 75 -1.87 5.19 4.37
CA PHE A 75 -1.86 3.75 4.11
C PHE A 75 -0.99 2.93 5.08
N ALA A 76 -0.58 3.50 6.21
CA ALA A 76 0.34 2.86 7.17
C ALA A 76 -0.16 1.49 7.63
N GLN A 77 -1.46 1.38 7.96
CA GLN A 77 -2.07 0.13 8.39
C GLN A 77 -2.01 -0.94 7.29
N GLN A 78 -2.25 -0.58 6.04
CA GLN A 78 -2.20 -1.50 4.92
C GLN A 78 -0.77 -1.95 4.64
N THR A 79 0.21 -1.05 4.73
CA THR A 79 1.64 -1.38 4.64
C THR A 79 2.06 -2.33 5.77
N GLU A 80 1.64 -2.06 7.01
CA GLU A 80 1.87 -2.95 8.16
C GLU A 80 1.23 -4.32 7.94
N THR A 81 0.03 -4.37 7.36
CA THR A 81 -0.66 -5.63 7.05
C THR A 81 0.10 -6.43 5.99
N CYS A 82 0.58 -5.80 4.91
CA CYS A 82 1.42 -6.47 3.92
C CYS A 82 2.73 -7.01 4.52
N ALA A 83 3.40 -6.22 5.37
CA ALA A 83 4.63 -6.65 6.03
C ALA A 83 4.39 -7.81 7.01
N GLY A 84 3.28 -7.76 7.76
CA GLY A 84 2.82 -8.84 8.62
C GLY A 84 2.53 -10.11 7.84
N ALA A 85 1.77 -10.01 6.74
CA ALA A 85 1.45 -11.15 5.88
C ALA A 85 2.71 -11.81 5.29
N LEU A 86 3.71 -11.01 4.90
CA LEU A 86 5.00 -11.53 4.41
C LEU A 86 5.77 -12.25 5.52
N THR A 87 5.79 -11.69 6.73
CA THR A 87 6.42 -12.31 7.91
C THR A 87 5.76 -13.64 8.27
N GLU A 88 4.43 -13.67 8.34
CA GLU A 88 3.64 -14.87 8.62
C GLU A 88 3.82 -15.94 7.53
N THR A 89 3.92 -15.51 6.28
CA THR A 89 4.17 -16.39 5.14
C THR A 89 5.55 -17.04 5.22
N LEU A 90 6.59 -16.27 5.60
CA LEU A 90 7.92 -16.82 5.82
C LEU A 90 7.97 -17.74 7.05
N ALA A 91 7.13 -17.53 8.05
CA ALA A 91 7.04 -18.41 9.21
C ALA A 91 6.23 -19.70 8.94
N ASP A 92 5.48 -19.79 7.83
CA ASP A 92 4.64 -20.96 7.55
C ASP A 92 5.48 -22.19 7.17
N PRO A 93 5.23 -23.37 7.78
CA PRO A 93 5.92 -24.61 7.44
C PRO A 93 5.54 -25.20 6.08
N ASP A 94 4.40 -24.81 5.49
CA ASP A 94 3.97 -25.13 4.13
C ASP A 94 4.18 -23.90 3.22
N PRO A 95 5.25 -23.89 2.41
CA PRO A 95 5.56 -22.78 1.51
C PRO A 95 4.46 -22.49 0.47
N ARG A 96 3.70 -23.52 0.06
CA ARG A 96 2.59 -23.35 -0.89
C ARG A 96 1.49 -22.50 -0.27
N ARG A 97 1.09 -22.89 0.95
CA ARG A 97 0.05 -22.20 1.71
C ARG A 97 0.48 -20.78 2.06
N GLY A 98 1.74 -20.60 2.47
CA GLY A 98 2.31 -19.28 2.73
C GLY A 98 2.21 -18.37 1.50
N PHE A 99 2.72 -18.81 0.35
CA PHE A 99 2.67 -18.03 -0.89
C PHE A 99 1.24 -17.68 -1.31
N GLN A 100 0.33 -18.66 -1.29
CA GLN A 100 -1.08 -18.43 -1.61
C GLN A 100 -1.70 -17.35 -0.70
N ARG A 101 -1.51 -17.45 0.62
CA ARG A 101 -2.06 -16.46 1.55
C ARG A 101 -1.47 -15.07 1.35
N LEU A 102 -0.18 -14.95 1.02
CA LEU A 102 0.42 -13.65 0.71
C LEU A 102 -0.30 -13.01 -0.48
N VAL A 103 -0.46 -13.75 -1.59
CA VAL A 103 -1.13 -13.25 -2.79
C VAL A 103 -2.57 -12.86 -2.48
N GLU A 104 -3.32 -13.73 -1.81
CA GLU A 104 -4.71 -13.48 -1.42
C GLU A 104 -4.83 -12.24 -0.52
N THR A 105 -4.00 -12.12 0.51
CA THR A 105 -4.02 -10.98 1.45
C THR A 105 -3.74 -9.66 0.72
N VAL A 106 -2.72 -9.61 -0.13
CA VAL A 106 -2.38 -8.38 -0.87
C VAL A 106 -3.49 -8.03 -1.86
N CYS A 107 -4.07 -9.02 -2.56
CA CYS A 107 -5.18 -8.80 -3.48
C CYS A 107 -6.45 -8.34 -2.75
N GLU A 108 -6.75 -8.87 -1.56
CA GLU A 108 -7.86 -8.39 -0.72
C GLU A 108 -7.65 -6.95 -0.27
N LEU A 109 -6.43 -6.58 0.16
CA LEU A 109 -6.10 -5.19 0.50
C LEU A 109 -6.29 -4.24 -0.69
N GLN A 110 -5.88 -4.65 -1.89
CA GLN A 110 -6.11 -3.87 -3.12
C GLN A 110 -7.61 -3.67 -3.42
N ARG A 111 -8.46 -4.61 -3.03
CA ARG A 111 -9.91 -4.47 -3.21
C ARG A 111 -10.58 -3.57 -2.18
N GLU A 112 -10.24 -3.75 -0.91
CA GLU A 112 -10.96 -3.12 0.20
C GLU A 112 -10.72 -1.61 0.26
N GLU A 113 -9.54 -1.18 -0.17
CA GLU A 113 -9.13 0.20 -0.07
C GLU A 113 -8.99 0.79 -1.46
N ARG A 114 -10.02 1.48 -1.95
CA ARG A 114 -10.06 2.06 -3.32
C ARG A 114 -8.85 2.96 -3.67
N GLY A 115 -8.14 3.50 -2.68
CA GLY A 115 -6.91 4.28 -2.88
C GLY A 115 -5.61 3.49 -2.71
N PHE A 116 -5.69 2.26 -2.18
CA PHE A 116 -4.53 1.40 -1.94
C PHE A 116 -3.93 0.84 -3.23
N PRO A 117 -4.66 0.45 -4.30
CA PRO A 117 -4.06 0.10 -5.58
C PRO A 117 -3.11 1.20 -6.10
N ALA A 118 -3.63 2.43 -6.21
CA ALA A 118 -2.83 3.59 -6.61
C ALA A 118 -1.68 3.86 -5.63
N ALA A 119 -1.92 3.71 -4.33
CA ALA A 119 -0.90 3.90 -3.32
C ALA A 119 0.08 2.75 -3.19
N PHE A 120 -0.22 1.52 -3.61
CA PHE A 120 0.62 0.33 -3.55
C PHE A 120 1.63 0.38 -4.70
N VAL A 121 1.13 0.72 -5.89
CA VAL A 121 1.95 1.06 -7.05
C VAL A 121 2.82 2.28 -6.76
N ALA A 122 2.31 3.23 -5.98
CA ALA A 122 3.02 4.44 -5.63
C ALA A 122 3.66 4.50 -4.25
N ALA A 123 3.69 3.38 -3.52
CA ALA A 123 3.91 3.43 -2.07
C ALA A 123 5.29 3.93 -1.69
N PHE A 124 6.26 3.97 -2.61
CA PHE A 124 7.63 4.24 -2.23
C PHE A 124 8.42 4.99 -3.31
N PRO A 125 8.25 6.31 -3.45
CA PRO A 125 9.31 7.14 -4.00
C PRO A 125 10.51 7.14 -3.03
N ASP A 126 11.73 7.22 -3.58
CA ASP A 126 13.01 7.25 -2.88
C ASP A 126 13.23 8.55 -2.08
N ALA A 127 12.41 8.82 -1.07
CA ALA A 127 12.54 10.04 -0.29
C ALA A 127 13.44 9.89 0.96
N THR A 128 13.64 8.68 1.50
CA THR A 128 14.50 8.48 2.69
C THR A 128 15.20 7.11 2.70
N ARG A 129 16.37 7.04 3.35
CA ARG A 129 17.17 5.81 3.52
C ARG A 129 16.41 4.66 4.21
N GLU A 130 15.49 4.97 5.12
CA GLU A 130 14.67 3.97 5.80
C GLU A 130 13.67 3.31 4.85
N HIS A 131 13.13 4.06 3.88
CA HIS A 131 12.22 3.53 2.88
C HIS A 131 12.93 2.57 1.93
N THR A 132 14.12 2.95 1.46
CA THR A 132 14.95 2.08 0.62
C THR A 132 15.22 0.75 1.34
N ARG A 133 15.55 0.79 2.64
CA ARG A 133 15.78 -0.42 3.45
C ARG A 133 14.54 -1.31 3.59
N ALA A 134 13.36 -0.73 3.83
CA ALA A 134 12.12 -1.50 3.93
C ALA A 134 11.77 -2.20 2.61
N ARG A 135 11.96 -1.53 1.47
CA ARG A 135 11.76 -2.14 0.14
C ARG A 135 12.76 -3.25 -0.14
N GLU A 136 14.04 -2.98 0.13
CA GLU A 136 15.11 -3.96 0.02
C GLU A 136 14.82 -5.21 0.85
N GLN A 137 14.27 -5.03 2.05
CA GLN A 137 13.87 -6.14 2.89
C GLN A 137 12.71 -6.92 2.29
N ALA A 138 11.64 -6.25 1.88
CA ALA A 138 10.48 -6.89 1.26
C ALA A 138 10.87 -7.69 -0.01
N GLU A 139 11.78 -7.17 -0.83
CA GLU A 139 12.29 -7.91 -2.00
C GLU A 139 13.12 -9.14 -1.65
N ARG A 140 14.00 -9.01 -0.64
CA ARG A 140 14.75 -10.17 -0.14
C ARG A 140 13.79 -11.24 0.37
N ASP A 141 12.80 -10.83 1.16
CA ASP A 141 11.79 -11.70 1.75
C ASP A 141 10.95 -12.41 0.66
N VAL A 142 10.51 -11.69 -0.37
CA VAL A 142 9.81 -12.29 -1.52
C VAL A 142 10.71 -13.26 -2.28
N THR A 143 11.98 -12.91 -2.50
CA THR A 143 12.94 -13.81 -3.17
C THR A 143 13.14 -15.10 -2.35
N THR A 144 13.27 -14.98 -1.03
CA THR A 144 13.36 -16.12 -0.12
C THR A 144 12.10 -16.97 -0.16
N LEU A 145 10.92 -16.35 -0.16
CA LEU A 145 9.64 -17.04 -0.26
C LEU A 145 9.52 -17.85 -1.55
N VAL A 146 9.79 -17.21 -2.70
CA VAL A 146 9.76 -17.87 -4.01
C VAL A 146 10.71 -19.06 -4.04
N SER A 147 11.96 -18.86 -3.57
CA SER A 147 12.97 -19.93 -3.53
C SER A 147 12.51 -21.12 -2.68
N ARG A 148 11.92 -20.86 -1.51
CA ARG A 148 11.39 -21.92 -0.63
C ARG A 148 10.22 -22.66 -1.27
N ALA A 149 9.32 -21.95 -1.92
CA ALA A 149 8.17 -22.54 -2.57
C ALA A 149 8.56 -23.36 -3.81
N GLN A 150 9.57 -22.94 -4.56
CA GLN A 150 10.16 -23.74 -5.64
C GLN A 150 10.85 -25.01 -5.12
N ALA A 151 11.69 -24.89 -4.07
CA ALA A 151 12.34 -26.04 -3.45
C ALA A 151 11.36 -27.09 -2.90
N ALA A 152 10.18 -26.66 -2.46
CA ALA A 152 9.10 -27.54 -2.00
C ALA A 152 8.20 -28.08 -3.14
N GLY A 153 8.50 -27.78 -4.42
CA GLY A 153 7.69 -28.18 -5.57
C GLY A 153 6.30 -27.52 -5.61
N ALA A 154 6.12 -26.41 -4.90
CA ALA A 154 4.86 -25.68 -4.86
C ALA A 154 4.71 -24.68 -6.02
N LEU A 155 5.82 -24.06 -6.44
CA LEU A 155 5.88 -23.14 -7.58
C LEU A 155 6.65 -23.75 -8.74
N ARG A 156 6.27 -23.36 -9.96
CA ARG A 156 7.02 -23.69 -11.18
C ARG A 156 8.48 -23.20 -11.10
N PRO A 157 9.44 -23.97 -11.63
CA PRO A 157 10.87 -23.71 -11.45
C PRO A 157 11.34 -22.43 -12.17
N ASP A 158 10.61 -21.98 -13.18
CA ASP A 158 10.84 -20.75 -13.94
C ASP A 158 10.00 -19.56 -13.44
N PHE A 159 9.30 -19.68 -12.31
CA PHE A 159 8.65 -18.53 -11.64
C PHE A 159 9.72 -17.59 -11.10
N HIS A 160 9.67 -16.33 -11.52
CA HIS A 160 10.60 -15.30 -11.08
C HIS A 160 9.91 -14.34 -10.09
N PRO A 161 10.61 -13.78 -9.08
CA PRO A 161 10.02 -12.79 -8.17
C PRO A 161 9.33 -11.59 -8.87
N SER A 162 9.76 -11.25 -10.08
CA SER A 162 9.11 -10.20 -10.89
C SER A 162 7.72 -10.58 -11.39
N ASP A 163 7.40 -11.86 -11.52
CA ASP A 163 6.07 -12.33 -11.90
C ASP A 163 5.03 -11.98 -10.83
N LEU A 164 5.42 -12.02 -9.56
CA LEU A 164 4.56 -11.56 -8.47
C LEU A 164 4.26 -10.06 -8.60
N ALA A 165 5.25 -9.25 -8.94
CA ALA A 165 5.06 -7.82 -9.17
C ALA A 165 4.10 -7.56 -10.35
N VAL A 166 4.27 -8.27 -11.47
CA VAL A 166 3.37 -8.18 -12.64
C VAL A 166 1.94 -8.62 -12.28
N ALA A 167 1.79 -9.71 -11.53
CA ALA A 167 0.50 -10.23 -11.10
C ALA A 167 -0.24 -9.22 -10.20
N LEU A 168 0.45 -8.63 -9.24
CA LEU A 168 -0.12 -7.62 -8.34
C LEU A 168 -0.45 -6.31 -9.05
N LEU A 169 0.33 -5.90 -10.06
CA LEU A 169 -0.01 -4.77 -10.94
C LEU A 169 -1.25 -5.06 -11.78
N SER A 170 -1.34 -6.24 -12.36
CA SER A 170 -2.47 -6.66 -13.20
C SER A 170 -3.75 -6.71 -12.38
N HIS A 171 -3.70 -7.28 -11.18
CA HIS A 171 -4.82 -7.30 -10.24
C HIS A 171 -5.21 -5.90 -9.79
N CYS A 172 -4.24 -5.05 -9.46
CA CYS A 172 -4.44 -3.64 -9.11
C CYS A 172 -5.20 -2.89 -10.23
N ALA A 173 -4.78 -3.02 -11.48
CA ALA A 173 -5.45 -2.40 -12.63
C ALA A 173 -6.89 -2.93 -12.79
N LEU A 174 -7.09 -4.24 -12.64
CA LEU A 174 -8.40 -4.87 -12.74
C LEU A 174 -9.39 -4.34 -11.70
N VAL A 175 -9.01 -4.29 -10.42
CA VAL A 175 -9.91 -3.83 -9.34
C VAL A 175 -10.13 -2.32 -9.35
N THR A 176 -9.22 -1.57 -10.00
CA THR A 176 -9.43 -0.15 -10.26
C THR A 176 -10.47 0.06 -11.37
N ALA A 177 -10.42 -0.74 -12.44
CA ALA A 177 -11.37 -0.67 -13.54
C ALA A 177 -12.77 -1.21 -13.17
N LEU A 178 -12.82 -2.23 -12.29
CA LEU A 178 -14.04 -2.95 -11.91
C LEU A 178 -14.20 -2.99 -10.37
N PRO A 179 -14.39 -1.84 -9.70
CA PRO A 179 -14.33 -1.75 -8.24
C PRO A 179 -15.42 -2.55 -7.51
N ASP A 180 -16.60 -2.66 -8.12
CA ASP A 180 -17.76 -3.30 -7.50
C ASP A 180 -17.89 -4.81 -7.83
N ASP A 181 -17.08 -5.31 -8.77
CA ASP A 181 -17.09 -6.73 -9.15
C ASP A 181 -16.08 -7.54 -8.31
N ARG A 182 -16.59 -8.20 -7.27
CA ARG A 182 -15.79 -9.09 -6.41
C ARG A 182 -15.41 -10.40 -7.10
N ALA A 183 -16.24 -10.89 -8.00
CA ALA A 183 -16.05 -12.18 -8.65
C ALA A 183 -14.87 -12.13 -9.62
N VAL A 184 -14.72 -11.04 -10.36
CA VAL A 184 -13.62 -10.81 -11.30
C VAL A 184 -12.25 -10.90 -10.63
N SER A 185 -12.08 -10.27 -9.47
CA SER A 185 -10.82 -10.35 -8.71
C SER A 185 -10.53 -11.77 -8.23
N ARG A 186 -11.51 -12.42 -7.56
CA ARG A 186 -11.36 -13.80 -7.08
C ARG A 186 -10.99 -14.75 -8.20
N ARG A 187 -11.62 -14.58 -9.36
CA ARG A 187 -11.35 -15.40 -10.55
C ARG A 187 -9.95 -15.16 -11.10
N LEU A 188 -9.50 -13.90 -11.20
CA LEU A 188 -8.13 -13.61 -11.64
C LEU A 188 -7.09 -14.22 -10.66
N VAL A 189 -7.27 -14.01 -9.35
CA VAL A 189 -6.35 -14.56 -8.33
C VAL A 189 -6.29 -16.08 -8.43
N ALA A 190 -7.43 -16.76 -8.57
CA ALA A 190 -7.46 -18.20 -8.76
C ALA A 190 -6.71 -18.64 -10.03
N TYR A 191 -6.88 -17.96 -11.16
CA TYR A 191 -6.15 -18.27 -12.39
C TYR A 191 -4.64 -18.07 -12.23
N LEU A 192 -4.22 -16.96 -11.62
CA LEU A 192 -2.81 -16.67 -11.35
C LEU A 192 -2.20 -17.76 -10.47
N LEU A 193 -2.80 -18.06 -9.33
CA LEU A 193 -2.32 -19.09 -8.42
C LEU A 193 -2.24 -20.47 -9.08
N GLN A 194 -3.24 -20.84 -9.90
CA GLN A 194 -3.20 -22.10 -10.67
C GLN A 194 -2.05 -22.11 -11.68
N SER A 195 -1.82 -21.00 -12.39
CA SER A 195 -0.75 -20.89 -13.40
C SER A 195 0.68 -20.93 -12.83
N PHE A 196 0.83 -20.60 -11.54
CA PHE A 196 2.14 -20.58 -10.87
C PHE A 196 2.57 -21.93 -10.30
N ARG A 197 1.67 -22.92 -10.24
CA ARG A 197 1.96 -24.23 -9.67
C ARG A 197 3.00 -25.00 -10.48
N ALA A 198 3.78 -25.83 -9.80
CA ALA A 198 4.81 -26.65 -10.44
C ALA A 198 4.24 -27.62 -11.51
N ASP A 199 3.04 -28.16 -11.27
CA ASP A 199 2.34 -29.06 -12.19
C ASP A 199 1.70 -28.35 -13.40
N ALA A 200 1.67 -27.01 -13.41
CA ALA A 200 1.17 -26.22 -14.53
C ALA A 200 2.24 -25.91 -15.60
N ALA A 201 3.48 -26.38 -15.43
CA ALA A 201 4.57 -26.13 -16.37
C ALA A 201 4.43 -27.00 -17.65
N HIS A 202 3.79 -26.45 -18.68
CA HIS A 202 3.63 -27.09 -20.01
C HIS A 202 4.68 -26.61 -21.03
N GLY A 203 5.68 -25.85 -20.58
CA GLY A 203 6.71 -25.20 -21.39
C GLY A 203 7.39 -24.06 -20.61
N ALA A 204 8.62 -23.71 -21.00
CA ALA A 204 9.36 -22.62 -20.37
C ALA A 204 8.71 -21.25 -20.65
N LEU A 205 8.66 -20.39 -19.65
CA LEU A 205 8.27 -18.99 -19.84
C LEU A 205 9.36 -18.21 -20.61
N PRO A 206 8.98 -17.13 -21.31
CA PRO A 206 9.93 -16.12 -21.77
C PRO A 206 10.74 -15.55 -20.62
N ALA A 207 11.86 -14.90 -20.96
CA ALA A 207 12.74 -14.29 -19.97
C ALA A 207 11.97 -13.35 -19.02
N PRO A 208 12.27 -13.38 -17.71
CA PRO A 208 11.56 -12.58 -16.73
C PRO A 208 11.83 -11.09 -16.94
N SER A 209 10.88 -10.26 -16.49
CA SER A 209 11.04 -8.81 -16.49
C SER A 209 12.08 -8.36 -15.45
N ALA A 210 12.76 -7.25 -15.74
CA ALA A 210 13.56 -6.50 -14.76
C ALA A 210 12.71 -5.76 -13.71
N LEU A 211 11.37 -5.84 -13.83
CA LEU A 211 10.44 -5.32 -12.84
C LEU A 211 10.74 -5.93 -11.46
N SER A 212 10.79 -5.08 -10.46
CA SER A 212 10.90 -5.51 -9.06
C SER A 212 9.87 -4.74 -8.23
N LEU A 213 9.72 -5.11 -6.96
CA LEU A 213 8.96 -4.28 -6.03
C LEU A 213 9.57 -2.87 -5.91
N ARG A 214 10.87 -2.70 -6.21
CA ARG A 214 11.56 -1.42 -6.40
C ARG A 214 11.17 -0.68 -7.67
N GLY A 215 10.91 -1.39 -8.77
CA GLY A 215 10.67 -0.84 -10.09
C GLY A 215 9.20 -0.71 -10.51
N LEU A 216 8.23 -0.95 -9.60
CA LEU A 216 6.81 -0.79 -9.91
C LEU A 216 6.56 0.61 -10.50
N PRO A 217 6.07 0.71 -11.74
CA PRO A 217 5.90 2.00 -12.40
C PRO A 217 4.86 2.81 -11.64
N LEU A 218 5.32 3.91 -11.02
CA LEU A 218 4.45 5.02 -10.66
C LEU A 218 3.67 5.40 -11.92
N ALA A 219 2.36 5.64 -11.81
CA ALA A 219 1.59 6.19 -12.92
C ALA A 219 2.31 7.47 -13.38
N ALA A 220 2.96 7.38 -14.54
CA ALA A 220 3.80 8.46 -15.04
C ALA A 220 2.93 9.68 -15.37
N ASP A 221 3.50 10.87 -15.16
CA ASP A 221 2.95 12.18 -15.49
C ASP A 221 2.10 12.18 -16.77
N ALA A 222 0.78 12.24 -16.60
CA ALA A 222 -0.10 12.83 -17.61
C ALA A 222 -0.06 14.36 -17.44
N SER A 223 1.07 14.99 -17.77
CA SER A 223 1.07 16.42 -18.08
C SER A 223 0.61 16.57 -19.53
N PRO A 224 -0.59 17.11 -19.81
CA PRO A 224 -0.88 17.60 -21.14
C PRO A 224 0.08 18.76 -21.40
N GLY A 225 0.79 18.68 -22.53
CA GLY A 225 1.75 19.68 -22.95
C GLY A 225 1.19 21.08 -22.76
N ARG A 226 1.96 21.92 -22.07
CA ARG A 226 1.76 23.36 -22.11
C ARG A 226 1.80 23.78 -23.58
N ASP A 227 0.68 24.33 -24.05
CA ASP A 227 0.69 25.26 -25.16
C ASP A 227 1.86 26.23 -24.97
N ARG A 228 2.70 26.29 -26.00
CA ARG A 228 3.55 27.46 -26.21
C ARG A 228 2.90 28.31 -27.28
N PRO A 229 3.01 29.64 -27.15
CA PRO A 229 2.33 30.61 -28.00
C PRO A 229 2.79 30.53 -29.46
#